data_AF-A0A418DX73-F1
#
_entry.id   AF-A0A418DX73-F1
#
_cell.length_a   1.000
_cell.length_b   1.000
_cell.length_c   1.000
_cell.angle_alpha   90.00
_cell.angle_beta   90.00
_cell.angle_gamma   90.00
#
_symmetry.space_group_name_H-M   'P 1'
#
loop_
_entity.id
_entity.type
_entity.pdbx_description
1 polymer ?
#
loop_
_entity_poly.entity_id
_entity_poly.type
_entity_poly.pdbx_seq_one_letter_code
_entity_poly.pdbx_strand_id
1 'polypeptide(L)'
;MFYLLVCSYDLLYNVILIIILVNISFGLIVDTFATIRTSHKDKLDGLHDRCFICSIDGYTFDRLTARGFHFHTHMEHNMWHYLCLFVHINKKPVTEYDGMELALAMQMARFDVTFFPNHRAMALERTAAQTTGDAWRHDDGDHHPSDGTDDRPTASQFVRPTAQRMGMPGDHFHDKGGKGLSSPHLGPVSSQQNSVEKTLNDLVEHQVAMRARQNEMEALQRQLAAAQDTMMQLLTAKLTTPPMTLENEARPSRPKQFTFNDITEDQPR
;
A
#
# COMPACT_ATOMS: atom_id res chain seq x y z
N MET A 1 23.28 56.10 -15.15
CA MET A 1 21.99 55.83 -14.49
C MET A 1 21.22 54.70 -15.14
N PHE A 2 21.01 54.68 -16.47
CA PHE A 2 20.16 53.67 -17.13
C PHE A 2 20.64 52.21 -16.92
N TYR A 3 21.95 51.95 -17.07
CA TYR A 3 22.53 50.64 -16.81
C TYR A 3 22.36 50.15 -15.36
N LEU A 4 22.43 51.07 -14.38
CA LEU A 4 22.23 50.70 -12.98
C LEU A 4 20.77 50.31 -12.70
N LEU A 5 19.82 51.02 -13.33
CA LEU A 5 18.39 50.70 -13.21
C LEU A 5 18.09 49.31 -13.80
N VAL A 6 18.59 49.03 -15.01
CA VAL A 6 18.43 47.72 -15.66
C VAL A 6 19.04 46.60 -14.81
N CYS A 7 20.29 46.74 -14.36
CA CYS A 7 20.92 45.73 -13.50
C CYS A 7 20.17 45.49 -12.19
N SER A 8 19.63 46.54 -11.57
CA SER A 8 18.84 46.40 -10.34
C SER A 8 17.49 45.72 -10.57
N TYR A 9 16.86 45.99 -11.72
CA TYR A 9 15.61 45.36 -12.12
C TYR A 9 15.80 43.86 -12.39
N ASP A 10 16.84 43.51 -13.16
CA ASP A 10 17.16 42.12 -13.49
C ASP A 10 17.50 41.30 -12.24
N LEU A 11 18.28 41.89 -11.31
CA LEU A 11 18.62 41.26 -10.04
C LEU A 11 17.39 41.06 -9.14
N LEU A 12 16.56 42.09 -8.98
CA LEU A 12 15.36 42.02 -8.14
C LEU A 12 14.36 41.00 -8.67
N TYR A 13 14.15 41.00 -9.99
CA TYR A 13 13.27 40.03 -10.66
C TYR A 13 13.77 38.60 -10.45
N ASN A 14 15.07 38.35 -10.64
CA ASN A 14 15.65 37.03 -10.47
C ASN A 14 15.54 36.53 -9.02
N VAL A 15 15.84 37.38 -8.03
CA VAL A 15 15.72 37.03 -6.61
C VAL A 15 14.28 36.71 -6.24
N ILE A 16 13.31 37.52 -6.67
CA ILE A 16 11.89 37.27 -6.39
C ILE A 16 11.43 35.97 -7.04
N LEU A 17 11.81 35.71 -8.29
CA LEU A 17 11.45 34.48 -9.01
C LEU A 17 11.98 33.24 -8.26
N ILE A 18 13.26 33.26 -7.85
CA ILE A 18 13.88 32.14 -7.12
C ILE A 18 13.16 31.91 -5.79
N ILE A 19 12.87 32.98 -5.03
CA ILE A 19 12.16 32.85 -3.74
C ILE A 19 10.79 32.19 -3.95
N ILE A 20 10.04 32.60 -4.97
CA ILE A 20 8.72 32.01 -5.27
C ILE A 20 8.87 30.53 -5.65
N LEU A 21 9.81 30.21 -6.55
CA LEU A 21 10.02 28.84 -7.03
C LEU A 21 10.44 27.89 -5.91
N VAL A 22 11.37 28.34 -5.06
CA VAL A 22 11.85 27.57 -3.92
C VAL A 22 10.74 27.36 -2.89
N ASN A 23 9.97 28.39 -2.55
CA ASN A 23 8.86 28.27 -1.59
C ASN A 23 7.73 27.36 -2.09
N ILE A 24 7.40 27.41 -3.40
CA ILE A 24 6.41 26.50 -3.98
C ILE A 24 6.92 25.05 -3.96
N SER A 25 8.18 24.84 -4.35
CA SER A 25 8.78 23.49 -4.36
C SER A 25 8.82 22.89 -2.95
N PHE A 26 9.22 23.67 -1.94
CA PHE A 26 9.20 23.22 -0.55
C PHE A 26 7.78 22.97 -0.06
N GLY A 27 6.81 23.82 -0.42
CA GLY A 27 5.41 23.63 -0.09
C GLY A 27 4.86 22.29 -0.59
N LEU A 28 5.13 21.95 -1.85
CA LEU A 28 4.72 20.66 -2.44
C LEU A 28 5.40 19.47 -1.76
N ILE A 29 6.70 19.58 -1.48
CA ILE A 29 7.46 18.52 -0.81
C ILE A 29 6.90 18.28 0.60
N VAL A 30 6.63 19.34 1.37
CA VAL A 30 6.06 19.22 2.73
C VAL A 30 4.66 18.60 2.69
N ASP A 31 3.82 19.01 1.74
CA ASP A 31 2.46 18.47 1.56
C ASP A 31 2.45 16.96 1.27
N THR A 32 3.31 16.52 0.34
CA THR A 32 3.44 15.10 0.02
C THR A 32 3.96 14.28 1.20
N PHE A 33 4.97 14.75 1.94
CA PHE A 33 5.44 14.07 3.14
C PHE A 33 4.41 14.03 4.26
N ALA A 34 3.61 15.09 4.44
CA ALA A 34 2.52 15.11 5.41
C ALA A 34 1.49 14.03 5.07
N THR A 35 1.09 13.93 3.81
CA THR A 35 0.13 12.92 3.33
C THR A 35 0.67 11.50 3.46
N ILE A 36 1.95 11.27 3.13
CA ILE A 36 2.59 9.96 3.33
C ILE A 36 2.55 9.58 4.81
N ARG A 37 2.84 10.51 5.71
CA ARG A 37 2.83 10.26 7.15
C ARG A 37 1.43 9.96 7.68
N THR A 38 0.41 10.72 7.29
CA THR A 38 -0.98 10.46 7.69
C THR A 38 -1.45 9.12 7.16
N SER A 39 -1.24 8.83 5.87
CA SER A 39 -1.63 7.54 5.28
C SER A 39 -0.92 6.34 5.93
N HIS A 40 0.34 6.50 6.35
CA HIS A 40 1.06 5.48 7.10
C HIS A 40 0.45 5.29 8.49
N LYS A 41 0.16 6.39 9.20
CA LYS A 41 -0.49 6.36 10.52
C LYS A 41 -1.88 5.71 10.45
N ASP A 42 -2.72 6.10 9.50
CA ASP A 42 -4.08 5.56 9.36
C ASP A 42 -4.08 4.05 9.10
N LYS A 43 -3.12 3.55 8.32
CA LYS A 43 -2.94 2.11 8.09
C LYS A 43 -2.51 1.36 9.35
N LEU A 44 -1.61 1.95 10.14
CA LEU A 44 -1.18 1.34 11.41
C LEU A 44 -2.29 1.37 12.45
N ASP A 45 -2.96 2.50 12.61
CA ASP A 45 -4.05 2.67 13.57
C ASP A 45 -5.21 1.71 13.23
N GLY A 46 -5.59 1.60 11.95
CA GLY A 46 -6.63 0.65 11.52
C GLY A 46 -6.28 -0.83 11.75
N LEU A 47 -5.00 -1.19 11.77
CA LEU A 47 -4.55 -2.55 12.11
C LEU A 47 -4.56 -2.80 13.63
N HIS A 48 -4.29 -1.76 14.42
CA HIS A 48 -4.25 -1.87 15.87
C HIS A 48 -5.64 -1.80 16.51
N ASP A 49 -6.58 -1.06 15.91
CA ASP A 49 -7.91 -0.85 16.49
C ASP A 49 -8.90 -1.96 16.14
N ARG A 50 -8.50 -2.95 15.34
CA ARG A 50 -9.36 -4.06 14.91
C ARG A 50 -8.63 -5.39 15.04
N CYS A 51 -9.33 -6.43 15.49
CA CYS A 51 -8.76 -7.77 15.51
C CYS A 51 -8.51 -8.29 14.08
N PHE A 52 -7.29 -8.73 13.78
CA PHE A 52 -6.90 -9.27 12.48
C PHE A 52 -7.72 -10.52 12.05
N ILE A 53 -8.10 -11.38 13.00
CA ILE A 53 -8.77 -12.66 12.71
C ILE A 53 -10.28 -12.50 12.51
N CYS A 54 -10.97 -11.76 13.39
CA CYS A 54 -12.42 -11.62 13.34
C CYS A 54 -12.92 -10.29 12.77
N SER A 55 -12.03 -9.34 12.51
CA SER A 55 -12.36 -8.05 11.91
C SER A 55 -13.33 -7.20 12.75
N ILE A 56 -13.42 -7.46 14.06
CA ILE A 56 -14.23 -6.68 15.01
C ILE A 56 -13.36 -5.61 15.66
N ASP A 57 -13.95 -4.43 15.83
CA ASP A 57 -13.31 -3.25 16.42
C ASP A 57 -13.03 -3.42 17.91
N GLY A 58 -11.85 -2.98 18.35
CA GLY A 58 -11.37 -3.07 19.73
C GLY A 58 -12.28 -2.34 20.72
N TYR A 59 -12.87 -1.21 20.29
CA TYR A 59 -13.85 -0.49 21.11
C TYR A 59 -15.05 -1.36 21.51
N THR A 60 -15.46 -2.29 20.64
CA THR A 60 -16.57 -3.20 20.92
C THR A 60 -16.22 -4.17 22.04
N PHE A 61 -14.98 -4.67 22.05
CA PHE A 61 -14.50 -5.57 23.11
C PHE A 61 -14.31 -4.84 24.42
N ASP A 62 -13.73 -3.64 24.41
CA ASP A 62 -13.54 -2.85 25.63
C ASP A 62 -14.88 -2.45 26.27
N ARG A 63 -15.92 -2.23 25.46
CA ARG A 63 -17.26 -1.89 25.98
C ARG A 63 -18.07 -3.10 26.45
N LEU A 64 -18.02 -4.21 25.71
CA LEU A 64 -18.92 -5.34 25.93
C LEU A 64 -18.28 -6.48 26.72
N THR A 65 -16.95 -6.55 26.83
CA THR A 65 -16.23 -7.63 27.51
C THR A 65 -15.37 -7.08 28.65
N ALA A 66 -15.48 -7.68 29.84
CA ALA A 66 -14.74 -7.22 31.03
C ALA A 66 -13.20 -7.33 30.91
N ARG A 67 -12.68 -8.17 30.00
CA ARG A 67 -11.24 -8.38 29.78
C ARG A 67 -10.63 -7.47 28.71
N GLY A 68 -11.44 -6.77 27.93
CA GLY A 68 -11.02 -5.84 26.89
C GLY A 68 -10.35 -6.47 25.65
N PHE A 69 -9.93 -5.60 24.74
CA PHE A 69 -9.38 -5.94 23.42
C PHE A 69 -8.00 -6.60 23.49
N HIS A 70 -7.12 -6.14 24.38
CA HIS A 70 -5.77 -6.70 24.52
C HIS A 70 -5.79 -8.19 24.91
N PHE A 71 -6.72 -8.59 25.79
CA PHE A 71 -6.89 -10.00 26.12
C PHE A 71 -7.38 -10.80 24.90
N HIS A 72 -8.32 -10.25 24.13
CA HIS A 72 -8.85 -10.88 22.94
C HIS A 72 -7.76 -11.18 21.90
N THR A 73 -6.88 -10.22 21.60
CA THR A 73 -5.82 -10.41 20.60
C THR A 73 -4.68 -11.31 21.08
N HIS A 74 -4.35 -11.33 22.38
CA HIS A 74 -3.25 -12.14 22.89
C HIS A 74 -3.63 -13.57 23.27
N MET A 75 -4.84 -13.79 23.76
CA MET A 75 -5.25 -15.09 24.33
C MET A 75 -6.29 -15.83 23.48
N GLU A 76 -7.20 -15.12 22.82
CA GLU A 76 -8.25 -15.76 22.00
C GLU A 76 -7.85 -15.80 20.52
N HIS A 77 -7.46 -14.66 19.97
CA HIS A 77 -7.14 -14.44 18.56
C HIS A 77 -5.67 -14.05 18.37
N ASN A 78 -4.77 -14.90 18.85
CA ASN A 78 -3.35 -14.71 18.66
C ASN A 78 -2.90 -15.25 17.30
N MET A 79 -2.36 -14.37 16.46
CA MET A 79 -1.90 -14.71 15.11
C MET A 79 -0.88 -15.84 15.07
N TRP A 80 0.01 -15.92 16.06
CA TRP A 80 1.06 -16.93 16.13
C TRP A 80 0.50 -18.32 16.41
N HIS A 81 -0.56 -18.42 17.22
CA HIS A 81 -1.21 -19.71 17.47
C HIS A 81 -1.83 -20.28 16.19
N TYR A 82 -2.41 -19.44 15.32
CA TYR A 82 -2.91 -19.87 14.00
C TYR A 82 -1.76 -20.33 13.09
N LEU A 83 -0.64 -19.61 13.06
CA LEU A 83 0.52 -20.04 12.27
C LEU A 83 1.07 -21.39 12.75
N CYS A 84 1.19 -21.56 14.07
CA CYS A 84 1.61 -22.83 14.68
C CYS A 84 0.64 -23.97 14.34
N LEU A 85 -0.67 -23.71 14.32
CA LEU A 85 -1.68 -24.69 13.92
C LEU A 85 -1.49 -25.14 12.46
N PHE A 86 -1.25 -24.21 11.52
CA PHE A 86 -1.01 -24.58 10.11
C PHE A 86 0.26 -25.41 9.94
N VAL A 87 1.34 -25.03 10.63
CA VAL A 87 2.58 -25.82 10.62
C VAL A 87 2.37 -27.18 11.27
N HIS A 88 1.57 -27.27 12.34
CA HIS A 88 1.24 -28.51 13.03
C HIS A 88 0.50 -29.49 12.11
N ILE A 89 -0.56 -29.02 11.44
CA ILE A 89 -1.32 -29.84 10.49
C ILE A 89 -0.43 -30.29 9.33
N ASN A 90 0.38 -29.40 8.76
CA ASN A 90 1.27 -29.78 7.64
C ASN A 90 2.35 -30.80 8.01
N LYS A 91 2.76 -30.89 9.27
CA LYS A 91 3.81 -31.83 9.72
C LYS A 91 3.26 -33.16 10.22
N LYS A 92 2.03 -33.20 10.70
CA LYS A 92 1.41 -34.38 11.30
C LYS A 92 0.90 -35.32 10.20
N PRO A 93 1.05 -36.65 10.33
CA PRO A 93 0.53 -37.58 9.33
C PRO A 93 -1.00 -37.62 9.36
N VAL A 94 -1.63 -37.74 8.18
CA VAL A 94 -3.10 -37.71 8.01
C VAL A 94 -3.81 -38.81 8.81
N THR A 95 -3.15 -39.94 9.07
CA THR A 95 -3.70 -41.06 9.85
C THR A 95 -3.90 -40.73 11.33
N GLU A 96 -3.27 -39.67 11.84
CA GLU A 96 -3.34 -39.25 13.23
C GLU A 96 -4.18 -37.99 13.43
N TYR A 97 -4.82 -37.48 12.38
CA TYR A 97 -5.68 -36.31 12.49
C TYR A 97 -6.90 -36.61 13.35
N ASP A 98 -7.19 -35.71 14.28
CA ASP A 98 -8.48 -35.67 14.95
C ASP A 98 -9.58 -35.21 13.98
N GLY A 99 -10.85 -35.44 14.31
CA GLY A 99 -11.98 -35.09 13.43
C GLY A 99 -12.01 -33.61 13.03
N MET A 100 -11.66 -32.71 13.97
CA MET A 100 -11.58 -31.28 13.70
C MET A 100 -10.36 -30.91 12.85
N GLU A 101 -9.21 -31.55 13.10
CA GLU A 101 -7.98 -31.33 12.32
C GLU A 101 -8.16 -31.81 10.89
N LEU A 102 -8.83 -32.94 10.68
CA LEU A 102 -9.14 -33.47 9.36
C LEU A 102 -10.07 -32.54 8.59
N ALA A 103 -11.12 -32.02 9.24
CA ALA A 103 -12.02 -31.05 8.62
C ALA A 103 -11.26 -29.78 8.18
N LEU A 104 -10.39 -29.27 9.05
CA LEU A 104 -9.56 -28.10 8.74
C LEU A 104 -8.56 -28.40 7.62
N ALA A 105 -7.89 -29.56 7.65
CA ALA A 105 -6.96 -29.98 6.60
C ALA A 105 -7.66 -30.12 5.23
N MET A 106 -8.90 -30.63 5.20
CA MET A 106 -9.72 -30.68 3.98
C MET A 106 -10.06 -29.29 3.44
N GLN A 107 -10.41 -28.34 4.32
CA GLN A 107 -10.66 -26.95 3.93
C GLN A 107 -9.40 -26.26 3.41
N MET A 108 -8.26 -26.45 4.09
CA MET A 108 -6.96 -25.93 3.65
C MET A 108 -6.55 -26.49 2.29
N ALA A 109 -6.76 -27.79 2.04
CA ALA A 109 -6.49 -28.41 0.74
C ALA A 109 -7.35 -27.86 -0.40
N ARG A 110 -8.51 -27.28 -0.08
CA ARG A 110 -9.42 -26.61 -1.02
C ARG A 110 -9.19 -25.10 -1.10
N PHE A 111 -8.19 -24.58 -0.40
CA PHE A 111 -7.95 -23.14 -0.22
C PHE A 111 -9.17 -22.39 0.32
N ASP A 112 -10.01 -23.06 1.12
CA ASP A 112 -11.18 -22.48 1.74
C ASP A 112 -10.82 -21.83 3.07
N VAL A 113 -11.06 -20.53 3.19
CA VAL A 113 -10.74 -19.70 4.36
C VAL A 113 -11.96 -19.45 5.27
N THR A 114 -13.10 -20.09 4.99
CA THR A 114 -14.35 -19.90 5.76
C THR A 114 -14.27 -20.40 7.21
N PHE A 115 -13.25 -21.20 7.55
CA PHE A 115 -13.02 -21.67 8.92
C PHE A 115 -12.60 -20.56 9.89
N PHE A 116 -12.07 -19.43 9.39
CA PHE A 116 -11.75 -18.30 10.24
C PHE A 116 -13.03 -17.65 10.79
N PRO A 117 -13.07 -17.26 12.07
CA PRO A 117 -14.25 -16.67 12.68
C PRO A 117 -14.41 -15.20 12.26
N ASN A 118 -14.94 -14.96 11.05
CA ASN A 118 -15.19 -13.61 10.56
C ASN A 118 -16.41 -12.98 11.23
N HIS A 119 -16.27 -11.76 11.76
CA HIS A 119 -17.28 -10.99 12.48
C HIS A 119 -17.91 -11.74 13.68
N ARG A 120 -17.19 -12.68 14.28
CA ARG A 120 -17.64 -13.45 15.44
C ARG A 120 -16.52 -13.62 16.46
N ALA A 121 -16.90 -13.63 17.73
CA ALA A 121 -16.00 -13.91 18.85
C ALA A 121 -16.81 -14.47 20.01
N MET A 122 -16.32 -15.57 20.62
CA MET A 122 -17.02 -16.20 21.75
C MET A 122 -17.21 -15.24 22.94
N ALA A 123 -16.27 -14.31 23.16
CA ALA A 123 -16.38 -13.30 24.20
C ALA A 123 -17.62 -12.42 24.07
N LEU A 124 -18.04 -12.11 22.83
CA LEU A 124 -19.22 -11.27 22.54
C LEU A 124 -20.53 -12.08 22.49
N GLU A 125 -20.47 -13.35 22.08
CA GLU A 125 -21.64 -14.22 22.07
C GLU A 125 -22.13 -14.56 23.49
N ARG A 126 -21.20 -14.74 24.43
CA ARG A 126 -21.52 -15.00 25.85
C ARG A 126 -22.25 -13.84 26.50
N THR A 127 -21.89 -12.60 26.16
CA THR A 127 -22.51 -11.40 26.74
C THR A 127 -23.88 -11.13 26.12
N ALA A 128 -24.05 -11.39 24.83
CA ALA A 128 -25.36 -11.33 24.17
C ALA A 128 -26.36 -12.32 24.79
N ALA A 129 -25.94 -13.56 25.05
CA ALA A 129 -26.82 -14.58 25.64
C ALA A 129 -27.33 -14.23 27.05
N GLN A 130 -26.50 -13.56 27.87
CA GLN A 130 -26.89 -13.11 29.21
C GLN A 130 -27.99 -12.05 29.16
N THR A 131 -27.85 -11.04 28.28
CA THR A 131 -28.87 -9.97 28.16
C THR A 131 -30.24 -10.45 27.69
N THR A 132 -30.31 -11.60 27.00
CA THR A 132 -31.58 -12.22 26.59
C THR A 132 -32.17 -13.19 27.61
N GLY A 133 -31.35 -13.71 28.53
CA GLY A 133 -31.79 -14.63 29.59
C GLY A 133 -32.57 -13.95 30.72
N ASP A 134 -32.40 -12.64 30.87
CA ASP A 134 -33.08 -11.85 31.90
C ASP A 134 -34.51 -11.43 31.51
N ALA A 135 -34.92 -11.69 30.26
CA ALA A 135 -36.22 -11.27 29.71
C ALA A 135 -37.37 -12.29 29.94
N TRP A 136 -37.08 -13.48 30.48
CA TRP A 136 -38.08 -14.55 30.71
C TRP A 136 -38.04 -15.15 32.12
N ARG A 137 -37.70 -14.35 33.15
CA ARG A 137 -38.06 -14.73 34.52
C ARG A 137 -39.53 -14.35 34.75
N HIS A 138 -40.35 -15.40 34.81
CA HIS A 138 -41.77 -15.41 35.18
C HIS A 138 -42.10 -14.43 36.32
N ASP A 139 -42.99 -13.49 36.03
CA ASP A 139 -43.87 -12.85 37.01
C ASP A 139 -45.05 -13.82 37.25
N ASP A 140 -44.83 -14.83 38.08
CA ASP A 140 -45.92 -15.54 38.77
C ASP A 140 -45.87 -15.08 40.22
N GLY A 141 -46.85 -14.25 40.56
CA GLY A 141 -46.85 -13.48 41.80
C GLY A 141 -47.01 -14.32 43.05
N ASP A 142 -46.28 -13.93 44.08
CA ASP A 142 -46.62 -14.18 45.48
C ASP A 142 -46.29 -12.91 46.29
N HIS A 143 -47.32 -12.35 46.92
CA HIS A 143 -47.19 -11.25 47.86
C HIS A 143 -46.51 -11.71 49.15
N HIS A 144 -45.43 -11.04 49.56
CA HIS A 144 -45.06 -10.92 50.98
C HIS A 144 -44.24 -9.63 51.23
N PRO A 145 -44.51 -8.85 52.31
CA PRO A 145 -43.80 -7.61 52.59
C PRO A 145 -42.68 -7.80 53.63
N SER A 146 -41.50 -7.24 53.36
CA SER A 146 -40.44 -6.87 54.34
C SER A 146 -39.26 -6.30 53.56
N ASP A 147 -39.01 -4.99 53.61
CA ASP A 147 -38.12 -4.28 54.55
C ASP A 147 -36.68 -4.14 54.02
N GLY A 148 -36.07 -2.96 54.23
CA GLY A 148 -34.64 -2.73 54.09
C GLY A 148 -34.13 -2.14 52.76
N THR A 149 -33.99 -0.81 52.76
CA THR A 149 -32.93 0.04 52.16
C THR A 149 -31.93 -0.59 51.17
N ASP A 150 -31.78 0.03 50.00
CA ASP A 150 -30.47 0.49 49.49
C ASP A 150 -30.63 1.38 48.24
N ASP A 151 -30.25 2.64 48.39
CA ASP A 151 -30.14 3.63 47.31
C ASP A 151 -28.94 3.30 46.41
N ARG A 152 -29.19 3.02 45.14
CA ARG A 152 -28.15 3.03 44.09
C ARG A 152 -28.65 3.80 42.86
N PRO A 153 -27.91 4.81 42.37
CA PRO A 153 -28.43 5.71 41.36
C PRO A 153 -28.49 5.07 39.98
N THR A 154 -29.65 5.27 39.35
CA THR A 154 -30.00 4.97 37.96
C THR A 154 -29.02 5.62 36.98
N ALA A 155 -28.27 4.80 36.24
CA ALA A 155 -27.53 5.24 35.05
C ALA A 155 -28.33 4.87 33.79
N SER A 156 -28.94 5.91 33.21
CA SER A 156 -29.25 6.11 31.79
C SER A 156 -29.73 4.91 30.96
N GLN A 157 -31.03 4.95 30.64
CA GLN A 157 -31.58 4.46 29.36
C GLN A 157 -30.67 4.86 28.20
N PHE A 158 -30.21 3.88 27.41
CA PHE A 158 -29.78 4.15 26.04
C PHE A 158 -30.65 3.39 25.06
N VAL A 159 -31.35 4.20 24.28
CA VAL A 159 -32.19 3.89 23.14
C VAL A 159 -31.38 3.10 22.10
N ARG A 160 -31.95 2.01 21.58
CA ARG A 160 -31.46 1.33 20.38
C ARG A 160 -31.51 2.32 19.20
N PRO A 161 -30.42 2.57 18.45
CA PRO A 161 -30.55 3.23 17.17
C PRO A 161 -31.03 2.21 16.15
N THR A 162 -32.33 2.24 15.87
CA THR A 162 -32.88 1.71 14.62
C THR A 162 -32.37 2.57 13.47
N ALA A 163 -31.71 1.95 12.51
CA ALA A 163 -31.36 2.57 11.24
C ALA A 163 -32.65 2.87 10.46
N GLN A 164 -33.22 4.06 10.68
CA GLN A 164 -34.31 4.60 9.87
C GLN A 164 -33.73 5.01 8.51
N ARG A 165 -33.85 4.13 7.53
CA ARG A 165 -33.65 4.43 6.11
C ARG A 165 -34.77 5.38 5.67
N MET A 166 -34.43 6.64 5.38
CA MET A 166 -35.35 7.58 4.75
C MET A 166 -35.67 7.09 3.32
N GLY A 167 -36.92 6.70 3.09
CA GLY A 167 -37.48 6.39 1.78
C GLY A 167 -38.59 7.39 1.45
N MET A 168 -38.49 8.01 0.28
CA MET A 168 -39.51 8.86 -0.35
C MET A 168 -40.66 8.00 -0.95
N PRO A 169 -41.86 8.55 -1.17
CA PRO A 169 -43.08 7.75 -1.31
C PRO A 169 -43.49 7.44 -2.76
N GLY A 170 -43.93 6.20 -2.96
CA GLY A 170 -45.26 5.88 -3.48
C GLY A 170 -45.42 5.64 -4.98
N ASP A 171 -45.73 4.39 -5.32
CA ASP A 171 -46.70 4.04 -6.37
C ASP A 171 -47.27 2.63 -6.17
N HIS A 172 -48.55 2.54 -6.48
CA HIS A 172 -49.47 1.41 -6.30
C HIS A 172 -49.16 0.26 -7.27
N PHE A 173 -49.18 -1.00 -6.81
CA PHE A 173 -49.79 -2.08 -7.59
C PHE A 173 -50.10 -3.38 -6.81
N HIS A 174 -51.40 -3.67 -6.75
CA HIS A 174 -52.09 -4.95 -6.86
C HIS A 174 -51.53 -6.27 -6.29
N ASP A 175 -52.28 -6.75 -5.30
CA ASP A 175 -52.44 -8.13 -4.83
C ASP A 175 -52.92 -9.10 -5.93
N LYS A 176 -52.24 -10.25 -6.06
CA LYS A 176 -52.79 -11.55 -6.48
C LYS A 176 -51.97 -12.68 -5.88
N GLY A 177 -52.65 -13.56 -5.15
CA GLY A 177 -52.07 -14.72 -4.48
C GLY A 177 -51.75 -15.93 -5.36
N GLY A 178 -51.15 -16.92 -4.71
CA GLY A 178 -51.36 -18.34 -4.99
C GLY A 178 -50.17 -19.16 -5.50
N LYS A 179 -49.86 -20.19 -4.69
CA LYS A 179 -49.37 -21.54 -5.03
C LYS A 179 -47.86 -21.78 -5.12
N GLY A 180 -47.41 -22.76 -4.33
CA GLY A 180 -46.71 -23.93 -4.89
C GLY A 180 -45.22 -24.04 -4.62
N LEU A 181 -44.85 -25.12 -3.92
CA LEU A 181 -43.52 -25.71 -3.79
C LEU A 181 -42.71 -25.71 -5.10
N SER A 182 -41.43 -25.33 -5.01
CA SER A 182 -40.29 -26.15 -5.48
C SER A 182 -38.95 -25.42 -5.24
N SER A 183 -37.93 -26.21 -4.84
CA SER A 183 -36.53 -25.79 -4.70
C SER A 183 -35.93 -25.19 -5.99
N PRO A 184 -34.90 -24.34 -5.85
CA PRO A 184 -33.85 -24.23 -6.85
C PRO A 184 -32.49 -24.55 -6.19
N HIS A 185 -31.87 -25.67 -6.56
CA HIS A 185 -30.89 -25.80 -7.64
C HIS A 185 -29.57 -25.03 -7.37
N LEU A 186 -28.54 -25.83 -7.08
CA LEU A 186 -27.12 -25.48 -7.03
C LEU A 186 -26.70 -24.78 -8.34
N GLY A 187 -26.22 -23.53 -8.23
CA GLY A 187 -25.46 -22.84 -9.29
C GLY A 187 -23.95 -22.88 -8.96
N PRO A 188 -23.06 -22.84 -9.96
CA PRO A 188 -21.64 -23.10 -9.74
C PRO A 188 -20.92 -21.91 -9.09
N VAL A 189 -20.28 -22.18 -7.95
CA VAL A 189 -19.32 -21.31 -7.24
C VAL A 189 -18.02 -21.24 -8.06
N SER A 190 -18.05 -20.62 -9.24
CA SER A 190 -16.86 -20.45 -10.11
C SER A 190 -16.58 -19.01 -10.48
N SER A 191 -17.59 -18.12 -10.45
CA SER A 191 -17.43 -16.73 -10.88
C SER A 191 -16.55 -15.89 -9.94
N GLN A 192 -16.53 -16.20 -8.64
CA GLN A 192 -15.79 -15.41 -7.66
C GLN A 192 -14.31 -15.83 -7.55
N GLN A 193 -14.00 -17.13 -7.67
CA GLN A 193 -12.61 -17.62 -7.74
C GLN A 193 -11.90 -17.15 -9.02
N ASN A 194 -12.60 -17.20 -10.16
CA ASN A 194 -12.08 -16.69 -11.44
C ASN A 194 -11.78 -15.17 -11.40
N SER A 195 -12.45 -14.41 -10.52
CA SER A 195 -12.22 -12.96 -10.38
C SER A 195 -10.95 -12.64 -9.58
N VAL A 196 -10.69 -13.40 -8.50
CA VAL A 196 -9.49 -13.20 -7.68
C VAL A 196 -8.24 -13.66 -8.41
N GLU A 197 -8.28 -14.80 -9.10
CA GLU A 197 -7.15 -15.29 -9.91
C GLU A 197 -6.83 -14.34 -11.06
N LYS A 198 -7.85 -13.79 -11.72
CA LYS A 198 -7.67 -12.76 -12.75
C LYS A 198 -7.01 -11.50 -12.18
N THR A 199 -7.46 -11.03 -11.02
CA THR A 199 -6.88 -9.86 -10.35
C THR A 199 -5.42 -10.10 -9.95
N LEU A 200 -5.09 -11.31 -9.50
CA LEU A 200 -3.73 -11.69 -9.13
C LEU A 200 -2.81 -11.77 -10.36
N ASN A 201 -3.29 -12.37 -11.46
CA ASN A 201 -2.54 -12.43 -12.72
C ASN A 201 -2.30 -11.04 -13.30
N ASP A 202 -3.33 -10.18 -13.31
CA ASP A 202 -3.22 -8.79 -13.75
C ASP A 202 -2.18 -8.01 -12.91
N LEU A 203 -2.12 -8.26 -11.59
CA LEU A 203 -1.15 -7.63 -10.70
C LEU A 203 0.28 -8.13 -10.94
N VAL A 204 0.46 -9.43 -11.19
CA VAL A 204 1.77 -10.02 -11.51
C VAL A 204 2.28 -9.51 -12.85
N GLU A 205 1.43 -9.47 -13.88
CA GLU A 205 1.77 -8.90 -15.18
C GLU A 205 2.16 -7.42 -15.06
N HIS A 206 1.38 -6.66 -14.27
CA HIS A 206 1.71 -5.27 -13.99
C HIS A 206 3.07 -5.13 -13.29
N GLN A 207 3.39 -6.01 -12.33
CA GLN A 207 4.67 -5.99 -11.63
C GLN A 207 5.85 -6.34 -12.55
N VAL A 208 5.68 -7.31 -13.47
CA VAL A 208 6.69 -7.66 -14.48
C VAL A 208 6.92 -6.49 -15.44
N ALA A 209 5.85 -5.85 -15.91
CA ALA A 209 5.94 -4.69 -16.78
C ALA A 209 6.66 -3.50 -16.09
N MET A 210 6.37 -3.26 -14.81
CA MET A 210 7.05 -2.21 -14.04
C MET A 210 8.54 -2.50 -13.85
N ARG A 211 8.92 -3.75 -13.59
CA ARG A 211 10.34 -4.16 -13.50
C ARG A 211 11.07 -4.03 -14.84
N ALA A 212 10.40 -4.35 -15.95
CA ALA A 212 10.97 -4.15 -17.29
C ALA A 212 11.28 -2.67 -17.56
N ARG A 213 10.32 -1.77 -17.28
CA ARG A 213 10.52 -0.32 -17.38
C ARG A 213 11.63 0.20 -16.46
N GLN A 214 11.76 -0.39 -15.27
CA GLN A 214 12.82 -0.02 -14.34
C GLN A 214 14.21 -0.42 -14.86
N ASN A 215 14.36 -1.62 -15.42
CA ASN A 215 15.60 -2.05 -16.05
C ASN A 215 15.97 -1.19 -17.28
N GLU A 216 14.98 -0.78 -18.08
CA GLU A 216 15.18 0.15 -19.20
C GLU A 216 15.67 1.54 -18.72
N MET A 217 15.05 2.08 -17.67
CA MET A 217 15.49 3.35 -17.07
C MET A 217 16.90 3.26 -16.49
N GLU A 218 17.26 2.14 -15.84
CA GLU A 218 18.62 1.93 -15.37
C GLU A 218 19.64 1.88 -16.51
N ALA A 219 19.29 1.25 -17.64
CA ALA A 219 20.15 1.22 -18.81
C ALA A 219 20.37 2.63 -19.38
N LEU A 220 19.31 3.44 -19.49
CA LEU A 220 19.40 4.84 -19.89
C LEU A 220 20.25 5.66 -18.92
N GLN A 221 20.09 5.45 -17.61
CA GLN A 221 20.87 6.14 -16.59
C GLN A 221 22.37 5.78 -16.68
N ARG A 222 22.69 4.51 -16.93
CA ARG A 222 24.09 4.07 -17.18
C ARG A 222 24.67 4.71 -18.43
N GLN A 223 23.90 4.82 -19.53
CA GLN A 223 24.34 5.51 -20.74
C GLN A 223 24.58 7.01 -20.50
N LEU A 224 23.68 7.67 -19.77
CA LEU A 224 23.83 9.08 -19.43
C LEU A 224 25.09 9.32 -18.58
N ALA A 225 25.33 8.48 -17.57
CA ALA A 225 26.52 8.58 -16.72
C ALA A 225 27.81 8.40 -17.55
N ALA A 226 27.86 7.39 -18.42
CA ALA A 226 29.02 7.18 -19.31
C ALA A 226 29.24 8.37 -20.27
N ALA A 227 28.16 8.95 -20.80
CA ALA A 227 28.24 10.14 -21.64
C ALA A 227 28.75 11.36 -20.86
N GLN A 228 28.31 11.54 -19.61
CA GLN A 228 28.79 12.59 -18.71
C GLN A 228 30.28 12.44 -18.41
N ASP A 229 30.76 11.22 -18.11
CA ASP A 229 32.18 10.95 -17.88
C ASP A 229 33.02 11.25 -19.13
N THR A 230 32.54 10.85 -20.31
CA THR A 230 33.21 11.14 -21.59
C THR A 230 33.30 12.64 -21.84
N MET A 231 32.21 13.38 -21.59
CA MET A 231 32.18 14.83 -21.71
C MET A 231 33.15 15.49 -20.72
N MET A 232 33.24 14.99 -19.49
CA MET A 232 34.17 15.51 -18.48
C MET A 232 35.64 15.25 -18.87
N GLN A 233 35.94 14.09 -19.46
CA GLN A 233 37.27 13.79 -20.00
C GLN A 233 37.64 14.73 -21.15
N LEU A 234 36.72 15.01 -22.08
CA LEU A 234 36.96 15.95 -23.18
C LEU A 234 37.17 17.39 -22.67
N LEU A 235 36.37 17.84 -21.71
CA LEU A 235 36.57 19.14 -21.07
C LEU A 235 37.94 19.21 -20.39
N THR A 236 38.30 18.19 -19.61
CA THR A 236 39.60 18.12 -18.92
C THR A 236 40.75 18.12 -19.92
N ALA A 237 40.69 17.32 -20.99
CA ALA A 237 41.72 17.29 -22.03
C ALA A 237 41.88 18.65 -22.73
N LYS A 238 40.79 19.39 -22.96
CA LYS A 238 40.82 20.75 -23.54
C LYS A 238 41.33 21.81 -22.56
N LEU A 239 41.12 21.61 -21.26
CA LEU A 239 41.63 22.49 -20.19
C LEU A 239 43.11 22.22 -19.85
N THR A 240 43.66 21.04 -20.19
CA THR A 240 45.04 20.64 -19.84
C THR A 240 46.04 20.82 -21.00
N THR A 241 45.63 21.31 -22.18
CA THR A 241 46.59 21.73 -23.22
C THR A 241 47.24 23.06 -22.81
N PRO A 242 48.57 23.12 -22.57
CA PRO A 242 49.25 24.39 -22.31
C PRO A 242 49.20 25.29 -23.55
N PRO A 243 49.27 26.64 -23.40
CA PRO A 243 49.28 27.53 -24.54
C PRO A 243 50.51 27.24 -25.40
N MET A 244 50.31 27.15 -26.72
CA MET A 244 51.40 26.94 -27.69
C MET A 244 52.50 27.98 -27.47
N THR A 245 53.65 27.52 -26.97
CA THR A 245 54.92 28.21 -27.14
C THR A 245 55.35 28.04 -28.58
N LEU A 246 55.50 29.15 -29.29
CA LEU A 246 56.17 29.24 -30.58
C LEU A 246 57.60 28.69 -30.45
N GLU A 247 57.82 27.45 -30.88
CA GLU A 247 59.18 26.93 -31.10
C GLU A 247 59.68 27.35 -32.48
N ASN A 248 60.89 27.89 -32.45
CA ASN A 248 61.60 28.57 -33.51
C ASN A 248 62.38 27.58 -34.38
N GLU A 249 61.70 26.78 -35.19
CA GLU A 249 62.39 25.95 -36.19
C GLU A 249 62.92 26.83 -37.34
N ALA A 250 64.23 27.09 -37.25
CA ALA A 250 65.21 27.26 -38.32
C ALA A 250 64.83 28.09 -39.57
N ARG A 251 65.45 29.27 -39.65
CA ARG A 251 65.68 30.05 -40.88
C ARG A 251 66.31 29.18 -41.98
N PRO A 252 65.65 28.93 -43.12
CA PRO A 252 66.31 28.43 -44.31
C PRO A 252 67.08 29.59 -44.97
N SER A 253 68.30 29.30 -45.38
CA SER A 253 69.23 30.22 -46.02
C SER A 253 68.74 30.70 -47.40
N ARG A 254 69.19 31.90 -47.78
CA ARG A 254 68.91 32.62 -49.04
C ARG A 254 69.08 31.75 -50.30
N PRO A 255 68.44 32.12 -51.43
CA PRO A 255 68.27 31.26 -52.60
C PRO A 255 69.56 31.12 -53.39
N LYS A 256 69.83 29.90 -53.88
CA LYS A 256 70.84 29.68 -54.91
C LYS A 256 70.28 30.08 -56.28
N GLN A 257 71.07 30.89 -56.95
CA GLN A 257 70.95 31.43 -58.30
C GLN A 257 71.24 30.32 -59.33
N PHE A 258 70.59 30.39 -60.51
CA PHE A 258 71.02 29.99 -61.90
C PHE A 258 71.88 28.71 -62.09
N THR A 259 71.80 27.85 -63.11
CA THR A 259 71.01 27.60 -64.34
C THR A 259 71.64 26.37 -65.02
N PHE A 260 70.84 25.64 -65.81
CA PHE A 260 71.14 25.07 -67.16
C PHE A 260 72.24 23.99 -67.36
N ASN A 261 71.80 22.79 -67.77
CA ASN A 261 72.32 21.89 -68.84
C ASN A 261 71.81 20.46 -68.54
N ASP A 262 70.75 19.97 -69.17
CA ASP A 262 70.67 19.34 -70.50
C ASP A 262 71.64 18.16 -70.75
N ILE A 263 71.00 16.99 -70.96
CA ILE A 263 71.24 15.95 -71.97
C ILE A 263 72.53 15.12 -71.88
N THR A 264 72.37 13.82 -71.62
CA THR A 264 72.73 12.62 -72.45
C THR A 264 72.78 11.41 -71.50
N GLU A 265 71.92 10.40 -71.60
CA GLU A 265 71.87 9.34 -72.62
C GLU A 265 73.00 8.30 -72.46
N ASP A 266 72.60 7.01 -72.39
CA ASP A 266 73.38 5.78 -72.58
C ASP A 266 74.48 5.43 -71.53
N GLN A 267 74.73 4.19 -71.10
CA GLN A 267 74.28 2.82 -71.45
C GLN A 267 74.74 1.89 -70.28
N PRO A 268 74.32 0.61 -70.21
CA PRO A 268 74.56 -0.28 -69.07
C PRO A 268 75.72 -1.27 -69.30
N ARG A 269 76.39 -1.65 -68.21
CA ARG A 269 76.62 -3.06 -67.83
C ARG A 269 77.15 -3.20 -66.42
#